data_AF-K9X3I1-F1
#
_entry.id   AF-K9X3I1-F1
#
_cell.length_a   1.000
_cell.length_b   1.000
_cell.length_c   1.000
_cell.angle_alpha   90.00
_cell.angle_beta   90.00
_cell.angle_gamma   90.00
#
_symmetry.space_group_name_H-M   'P 1'
#
loop_
_entity.id
_entity.type
_entity.pdbx_description
1 polymer ?
#
loop_
_entity_poly.entity_id
_entity_poly.type
_entity_poly.pdbx_seq_one_letter_code
_entity_poly.pdbx_strand_id
1 'polypeptide(L)'
;MNDNLVAVLGELQSEIYWLHDAEKFTELASAAAKIYTSLGYNKQEAETAGHLISQAYQLADEADLAYKAGDFDEEMQFYHQAKDKLIEVETILGYQTSIAIHQMKWWMYFRHKQKPQILLHLFLQHFKSLGFSHLITAIRLTYYLMEIGRVHKQRDREITKQNATRYWTELLKLKINFHQYPYLG
;
A
#
# COMPACT_ATOMS: atom_id res chain seq x y z
N MET A 1 -14.80 6.03 -17.67
CA MET A 1 -13.72 5.55 -16.79
C MET A 1 -12.59 5.16 -17.73
N ASN A 2 -11.34 5.53 -17.45
CA ASN A 2 -10.24 5.15 -18.34
C ASN A 2 -9.84 3.71 -18.02
N ASP A 3 -10.47 2.74 -18.67
CA ASP A 3 -10.26 1.31 -18.40
C ASP A 3 -8.80 0.90 -18.57
N ASN A 4 -8.05 1.61 -19.42
CA ASN A 4 -6.62 1.45 -19.58
C ASN A 4 -5.83 1.88 -18.32
N LEU A 5 -6.19 3.00 -17.69
CA LEU A 5 -5.54 3.47 -16.46
C LEU A 5 -5.74 2.48 -15.31
N VAL A 6 -6.96 1.98 -15.13
CA VAL A 6 -7.27 1.01 -14.07
C VAL A 6 -6.45 -0.27 -14.23
N ALA A 7 -6.30 -0.76 -15.47
CA ALA A 7 -5.51 -1.95 -15.77
C ALA A 7 -4.02 -1.74 -15.44
N VAL A 8 -3.45 -0.60 -15.85
CA VAL A 8 -2.06 -0.23 -15.56
C VAL A 8 -1.81 -0.16 -14.05
N LEU A 9 -2.69 0.49 -13.30
CA LEU A 9 -2.54 0.62 -11.85
C LEU A 9 -2.65 -0.74 -11.13
N GLY A 10 -3.58 -1.60 -11.57
CA GLY A 10 -3.73 -2.95 -11.03
C GLY A 10 -2.51 -3.84 -11.30
N GLU A 11 -1.92 -3.72 -12.50
CA GLU A 11 -0.69 -4.42 -12.86
C GLU A 11 0.48 -3.96 -12.00
N LEU A 12 0.74 -2.65 -11.93
CA LEU A 12 1.83 -2.10 -11.14
C LEU A 12 1.71 -2.42 -9.65
N GLN A 13 0.51 -2.34 -9.07
CA GLN A 13 0.29 -2.71 -7.67
C GLN A 13 0.59 -4.20 -7.44
N SER A 14 0.14 -5.09 -8.34
CA SER A 14 0.50 -6.50 -8.22
C SER A 14 2.00 -6.74 -8.42
N GLU A 15 2.65 -5.97 -9.29
CA GLU A 15 4.08 -6.09 -9.58
C GLU A 15 4.93 -5.72 -8.37
N ILE A 16 4.56 -4.66 -7.62
CA ILE A 16 5.22 -4.27 -6.38
C ILE A 16 5.36 -5.44 -5.41
N TYR A 17 4.30 -6.22 -5.19
CA TYR A 17 4.36 -7.37 -4.28
C TYR A 17 5.31 -8.48 -4.78
N TRP A 18 5.33 -8.74 -6.09
CA TRP A 18 6.23 -9.75 -6.66
C TRP A 18 7.68 -9.29 -6.68
N LEU A 19 7.92 -7.99 -6.86
CA LEU A 19 9.24 -7.40 -6.80
C LEU A 19 9.76 -7.37 -5.36
N HIS A 20 8.88 -7.13 -4.38
CA HIS A 20 9.20 -7.26 -2.96
C HIS A 20 9.64 -8.68 -2.61
N ASP A 21 8.83 -9.68 -2.97
CA ASP A 21 9.17 -11.10 -2.77
C ASP A 21 10.46 -11.54 -3.47
N ALA A 22 10.87 -10.84 -4.54
CA ALA A 22 12.09 -11.10 -5.28
C ALA A 22 13.26 -10.17 -4.85
N GLU A 23 13.07 -9.36 -3.81
CA GLU A 23 14.04 -8.39 -3.28
C GLU A 23 14.55 -7.39 -4.34
N LYS A 24 13.73 -7.10 -5.36
CA LYS A 24 14.01 -6.17 -6.46
C LYS A 24 13.56 -4.76 -6.13
N PHE A 25 14.18 -4.17 -5.12
CA PHE A 25 13.74 -2.89 -4.52
C PHE A 25 13.87 -1.68 -5.47
N THR A 26 14.82 -1.69 -6.40
CA THR A 26 14.96 -0.62 -7.42
C THR A 26 13.79 -0.63 -8.39
N GLU A 27 13.43 -1.81 -8.89
CA GLU A 27 12.28 -2.01 -9.78
C GLU A 27 10.97 -1.75 -9.05
N LEU A 28 10.87 -2.14 -7.76
CA LEU A 28 9.71 -1.84 -6.92
C LEU A 28 9.51 -0.32 -6.80
N ALA A 29 10.58 0.43 -6.52
CA ALA A 29 10.53 1.88 -6.49
C ALA A 29 10.04 2.47 -7.84
N SER A 30 10.53 1.91 -8.95
CA SER A 30 10.09 2.30 -10.29
C SER A 30 8.60 2.02 -10.53
N ALA A 31 8.11 0.85 -10.13
CA ALA A 31 6.70 0.48 -10.25
C ALA A 31 5.80 1.39 -9.40
N ALA A 32 6.20 1.68 -8.17
CA ALA A 32 5.51 2.62 -7.29
C ALA A 32 5.49 4.04 -7.86
N ALA A 33 6.61 4.53 -8.41
CA ALA A 33 6.68 5.83 -9.08
C ALA A 33 5.76 5.90 -10.31
N LYS A 34 5.67 4.82 -11.09
CA LYS A 34 4.76 4.75 -12.25
C LYS A 34 3.28 4.81 -11.85
N ILE A 35 2.90 4.27 -10.70
CA ILE A 35 1.54 4.43 -10.16
C ILE A 35 1.23 5.92 -9.99
N TYR A 36 2.06 6.65 -9.26
CA TYR A 36 1.80 8.07 -9.00
C TYR A 36 1.91 8.93 -10.27
N THR A 37 2.84 8.64 -11.16
CA THR A 37 2.90 9.33 -12.47
C THR A 37 1.60 9.11 -13.25
N SER A 38 1.06 7.89 -13.23
CA SER A 38 -0.21 7.56 -13.91
C SER A 38 -1.43 8.23 -13.25
N LEU A 39 -1.33 8.55 -11.96
CA LEU A 39 -2.35 9.32 -11.22
C LEU A 39 -2.21 10.83 -11.42
N GLY A 40 -1.19 11.30 -12.14
CA GLY A 40 -1.00 12.71 -12.50
C GLY A 40 -0.05 13.50 -11.60
N TYR A 41 0.63 12.86 -10.66
CA TYR A 41 1.70 13.50 -9.89
C TYR A 41 2.88 13.83 -10.79
N ASN A 42 3.63 14.88 -10.44
CA ASN A 42 4.81 15.23 -11.23
C ASN A 42 5.90 14.16 -11.05
N LYS A 43 6.80 14.08 -12.04
CA LYS A 43 7.82 13.03 -12.10
C LYS A 43 8.69 12.98 -10.84
N GLN A 44 9.11 14.14 -10.31
CA GLN A 44 9.98 14.21 -9.14
C GLN A 44 9.27 13.75 -7.87
N GLU A 45 8.03 14.18 -7.65
CA GLU A 45 7.19 13.70 -6.53
C GLU A 45 7.02 12.18 -6.59
N ALA A 46 6.65 11.66 -7.78
CA ALA A 46 6.40 10.26 -7.98
C ALA A 46 7.66 9.39 -7.77
N GLU A 47 8.81 9.81 -8.30
CA GLU A 47 10.09 9.11 -8.10
C GLU A 47 10.51 9.11 -6.63
N THR A 48 10.36 10.24 -5.93
CA THR A 48 10.68 10.34 -4.50
C THR A 48 9.76 9.44 -3.68
N ALA A 49 8.45 9.47 -3.96
CA ALA A 49 7.47 8.60 -3.32
C ALA A 49 7.80 7.12 -3.55
N GLY A 50 8.13 6.73 -4.78
CA GLY A 50 8.50 5.36 -5.11
C GLY A 50 9.74 4.89 -4.34
N HIS A 51 10.77 5.73 -4.23
CA HIS A 51 11.98 5.41 -3.45
C HIS A 51 11.68 5.20 -1.96
N LEU A 52 10.90 6.11 -1.36
CA LEU A 52 10.52 6.04 0.06
C LEU A 52 9.66 4.80 0.36
N ILE A 53 8.73 4.44 -0.54
CA ILE A 53 7.93 3.21 -0.40
C ILE A 53 8.83 1.98 -0.42
N SER A 54 9.80 1.94 -1.34
CA SER A 54 10.76 0.83 -1.40
C SER A 54 11.59 0.71 -0.12
N GLN A 55 12.06 1.83 0.43
CA GLN A 55 12.73 1.85 1.74
C GLN A 55 11.82 1.35 2.87
N ALA A 56 10.53 1.72 2.86
CA ALA A 56 9.57 1.24 3.86
C ALA A 56 9.39 -0.29 3.78
N TYR A 57 9.38 -0.87 2.58
CA TYR A 57 9.37 -2.33 2.40
C TYR A 57 10.63 -2.99 2.96
N GLN A 58 11.82 -2.43 2.68
CA GLN A 58 13.08 -2.95 3.23
C GLN A 58 13.08 -2.92 4.77
N LEU A 59 12.64 -1.82 5.36
CA LEU A 59 12.50 -1.71 6.82
C LEU A 59 11.50 -2.71 7.39
N ALA A 60 10.43 -3.04 6.66
CA ALA A 60 9.48 -4.07 7.08
C ALA A 60 10.06 -5.49 7.01
N ASP A 61 11.06 -5.74 6.16
CA ASP A 61 11.81 -7.00 6.12
C ASP A 61 12.82 -7.08 7.27
N GLU A 62 13.53 -5.99 7.58
CA GLU A 62 14.38 -5.90 8.76
C GLU A 62 13.57 -6.11 10.07
N ALA A 63 12.37 -5.55 10.14
CA ALA A 63 11.45 -5.79 11.26
C ALA A 63 11.08 -7.29 11.40
N ASP A 64 10.89 -8.00 10.28
CA ASP A 64 10.61 -9.45 10.29
C ASP A 64 11.83 -10.26 10.75
N LEU A 65 13.06 -9.81 10.43
CA LEU A 65 14.28 -10.41 10.96
C LEU A 65 14.41 -10.22 12.47
N ALA A 66 14.20 -9.00 12.97
CA ALA A 66 14.21 -8.70 14.41
C ALA A 66 13.13 -9.51 15.17
N TYR A 67 11.91 -9.59 14.63
CA TYR A 67 10.82 -10.42 15.16
C TYR A 67 11.23 -11.89 15.27
N LYS A 68 11.86 -12.46 14.22
CA LYS A 68 12.34 -13.85 14.22
C LYS A 68 13.47 -14.08 15.23
N ALA A 69 14.29 -13.07 15.50
CA ALA A 69 15.32 -13.09 16.52
C ALA A 69 14.77 -12.91 17.95
N GLY A 70 13.51 -12.49 18.09
CA GLY A 70 12.87 -12.19 19.37
C GLY A 70 13.25 -10.81 19.93
N ASP A 71 13.85 -9.94 19.12
CA ASP A 71 14.16 -8.56 19.48
C ASP A 71 12.97 -7.65 19.14
N PHE A 72 12.03 -7.57 20.08
CA PHE A 72 10.81 -6.80 19.89
C PHE A 72 11.06 -5.28 19.91
N ASP A 73 12.10 -4.82 20.61
CA ASP A 73 12.41 -3.38 20.65
C ASP A 73 12.96 -2.94 19.28
N GLU A 74 13.85 -3.72 18.69
CA GLU A 74 14.37 -3.48 17.34
C GLU A 74 13.30 -3.61 16.26
N GLU A 75 12.43 -4.63 16.34
CA GLU A 75 11.26 -4.78 15.45
C GLU A 75 10.41 -3.49 15.44
N MET A 76 10.09 -2.97 16.62
CA MET A 76 9.27 -1.76 16.74
C MET A 76 9.98 -0.51 16.20
N GLN A 77 11.30 -0.41 16.36
CA GLN A 77 12.09 0.66 15.78
C GLN A 77 12.01 0.66 14.25
N PHE A 78 12.17 -0.51 13.61
CA PHE A 78 12.05 -0.62 12.16
C PHE A 78 10.65 -0.26 11.66
N TYR A 79 9.58 -0.68 12.35
CA TYR A 79 8.23 -0.26 11.99
C TYR A 79 8.02 1.25 12.16
N HIS A 80 8.61 1.88 13.19
CA HIS A 80 8.56 3.33 13.32
C HIS A 80 9.25 4.05 12.16
N GLN A 81 10.43 3.58 11.75
CA GLN A 81 11.15 4.13 10.60
C GLN A 81 10.35 3.93 9.30
N ALA A 82 9.75 2.76 9.09
CA ALA A 82 8.92 2.49 7.92
C ALA A 82 7.71 3.43 7.87
N LYS A 83 7.04 3.64 9.01
CA LYS A 83 5.94 4.61 9.14
C LYS A 83 6.41 6.03 8.84
N ASP A 84 7.58 6.44 9.32
CA ASP A 84 8.11 7.78 9.04
C ASP A 84 8.37 7.98 7.54
N LYS A 85 8.89 6.96 6.83
CA LYS A 85 9.01 6.98 5.36
C LYS A 85 7.66 7.13 4.66
N LEU A 86 6.65 6.40 5.12
CA LEU A 86 5.30 6.50 4.55
C LEU A 86 4.65 7.88 4.84
N ILE A 87 4.94 8.51 5.99
CA ILE A 87 4.50 9.89 6.28
C ILE A 87 5.19 10.90 5.35
N GLU A 88 6.47 10.70 5.03
CA GLU A 88 7.17 11.51 4.03
C GLU A 88 6.46 11.39 2.66
N VAL A 89 6.04 10.18 2.26
CA VAL A 89 5.25 9.97 1.03
C VAL A 89 3.92 10.72 1.09
N GLU A 90 3.17 10.62 2.19
CA GLU A 90 1.93 11.37 2.37
C GLU A 90 2.16 12.88 2.20
N THR A 91 3.25 13.40 2.75
CA THR A 91 3.59 14.82 2.69
C THR A 91 3.88 15.25 1.25
N ILE A 92 4.67 14.46 0.51
CA ILE A 92 5.03 14.75 -0.89
C ILE A 92 3.79 14.69 -1.80
N LEU A 93 2.88 13.76 -1.55
CA LEU A 93 1.67 13.58 -2.36
C LEU A 93 0.50 14.47 -1.89
N GLY A 94 0.68 15.25 -0.83
CA GLY A 94 -0.36 16.14 -0.28
C GLY A 94 -1.52 15.41 0.41
N TYR A 95 -1.28 14.20 0.94
CA TYR A 95 -2.27 13.38 1.64
C TYR A 95 -2.46 13.84 3.09
N GLN A 96 -3.62 13.53 3.68
CA GLN A 96 -3.82 13.65 5.12
C GLN A 96 -3.05 12.56 5.85
N THR A 97 -2.23 12.93 6.84
CA THR A 97 -1.34 12.04 7.59
C THR A 97 -2.10 11.03 8.45
N SER A 98 -2.51 9.92 7.85
CA SER A 98 -3.27 8.88 8.53
C SER A 98 -3.15 7.51 7.86
N ILE A 99 -2.94 7.47 6.55
CA ILE A 99 -2.76 6.24 5.77
C ILE A 99 -1.47 5.55 6.23
N ALA A 100 -0.37 6.28 6.37
CA ALA A 100 0.93 5.73 6.79
C ALA A 100 0.87 4.98 8.14
N ILE A 101 0.16 5.57 9.11
CA ILE A 101 -0.02 4.98 10.45
C ILE A 101 -0.78 3.67 10.36
N HIS A 102 -1.88 3.65 9.60
CA HIS A 102 -2.71 2.46 9.47
C HIS A 102 -2.00 1.39 8.62
N GLN A 103 -1.25 1.80 7.59
CA GLN A 103 -0.48 0.93 6.74
C GLN A 103 0.59 0.16 7.51
N MET A 104 1.46 0.88 8.22
CA MET A 104 2.47 0.25 9.06
C MET A 104 1.86 -0.72 10.08
N LYS A 105 0.75 -0.33 10.72
CA LYS A 105 0.12 -1.17 11.74
C LYS A 105 -0.39 -2.48 11.15
N TRP A 106 -1.06 -2.48 10.00
CA TRP A 106 -1.51 -3.76 9.43
C TRP A 106 -0.35 -4.61 8.91
N TRP A 107 0.77 -4.02 8.45
CA TRP A 107 2.00 -4.76 8.13
C TRP A 107 2.55 -5.50 9.36
N MET A 108 2.70 -4.79 10.48
CA MET A 108 3.11 -5.37 11.75
C MET A 108 2.16 -6.49 12.20
N TYR A 109 0.85 -6.21 12.26
CA TYR A 109 -0.12 -7.21 12.69
C TYR A 109 -0.23 -8.42 11.74
N PHE A 110 0.13 -8.25 10.47
CA PHE A 110 0.23 -9.37 9.52
C PHE A 110 1.33 -10.35 9.91
N ARG A 111 2.52 -9.86 10.28
CA ARG A 111 3.63 -10.70 10.78
C ARG A 111 3.25 -11.43 12.08
N HIS A 112 2.58 -10.72 12.98
CA HIS A 112 2.06 -11.25 14.25
C HIS A 112 0.80 -12.11 14.10
N LYS A 113 0.27 -12.30 12.88
CA LYS A 113 -0.94 -13.09 12.58
C LYS A 113 -2.21 -12.61 13.31
N GLN A 114 -2.27 -11.33 13.69
CA GLN A 114 -3.40 -10.74 14.42
C GLN A 114 -4.52 -10.28 13.47
N LYS A 115 -5.28 -11.24 12.93
CA LYS A 115 -6.31 -10.99 11.89
C LYS A 115 -7.30 -9.85 12.19
N PRO A 116 -7.87 -9.72 13.41
CA PRO A 116 -8.80 -8.62 13.69
C PRO A 116 -8.14 -7.24 13.54
N GLN A 117 -6.87 -7.12 13.94
CA GLN A 117 -6.12 -5.88 13.86
C GLN A 117 -5.74 -5.55 12.41
N ILE A 118 -5.37 -6.55 11.61
CA ILE A 118 -5.13 -6.38 10.16
C ILE A 118 -6.39 -5.79 9.51
N LEU A 119 -7.56 -6.39 9.75
CA LEU A 119 -8.82 -5.93 9.17
C LEU A 119 -9.18 -4.51 9.64
N LEU A 120 -9.04 -4.22 10.94
CA LEU A 120 -9.30 -2.89 11.49
C LEU A 120 -8.41 -1.83 10.84
N HIS A 121 -7.10 -2.10 10.74
CA HIS A 121 -6.15 -1.12 10.21
C HIS A 121 -6.26 -0.95 8.70
N LEU A 122 -6.52 -2.01 7.93
CA LEU A 122 -6.88 -1.88 6.51
C LEU A 122 -8.13 -1.03 6.33
N PHE A 123 -9.19 -1.29 7.11
CA PHE A 123 -10.41 -0.49 7.05
C PHE A 123 -10.17 0.98 7.41
N LEU A 124 -9.42 1.26 8.47
CA LEU A 124 -9.14 2.62 8.89
C LEU A 124 -8.26 3.38 7.87
N GLN A 125 -7.33 2.70 7.21
CA GLN A 125 -6.55 3.27 6.09
C GLN A 125 -7.48 3.83 4.99
N HIS A 126 -8.50 3.07 4.58
CA HIS A 126 -9.46 3.54 3.57
C HIS A 126 -10.45 4.55 4.15
N PHE A 127 -11.03 4.25 5.30
CA PHE A 127 -12.10 5.03 5.88
C PHE A 127 -11.66 6.43 6.32
N LYS A 128 -10.46 6.59 6.87
CA LYS A 128 -9.93 7.91 7.27
C LYS A 128 -9.71 8.83 6.09
N SER A 129 -9.23 8.29 4.97
CA SER A 129 -9.04 9.06 3.74
C SER A 129 -10.35 9.38 3.02
N LEU A 130 -11.31 8.45 3.02
CA LEU A 130 -12.54 8.59 2.22
C LEU A 130 -13.72 9.21 2.99
N GLY A 131 -13.74 9.09 4.31
CA GLY A 131 -14.80 9.60 5.17
C GLY A 131 -16.11 8.83 5.11
N PHE A 132 -17.09 9.30 5.89
CA PHE A 132 -18.39 8.65 6.07
C PHE A 132 -19.23 8.58 4.79
N SER A 133 -19.10 9.55 3.88
CA SER A 133 -19.83 9.57 2.59
C SER A 133 -19.50 8.38 1.69
N HIS A 134 -18.38 7.70 1.95
CA HIS A 134 -17.86 6.60 1.13
C HIS A 134 -17.61 5.32 1.93
N LEU A 135 -18.34 5.13 3.03
CA LEU A 135 -18.21 3.95 3.91
C LEU A 135 -18.28 2.62 3.16
N ILE A 136 -19.26 2.44 2.26
CA ILE A 136 -19.41 1.21 1.47
C ILE A 136 -18.19 0.98 0.58
N THR A 137 -17.64 2.04 -0.01
CA THR A 137 -16.43 1.93 -0.83
C THR A 137 -15.23 1.58 0.03
N ALA A 138 -15.06 2.19 1.20
CA ALA A 138 -13.99 1.82 2.13
C ALA A 138 -14.03 0.32 2.48
N ILE A 139 -15.21 -0.23 2.77
CA ILE A 139 -15.40 -1.67 3.02
C ILE A 139 -14.97 -2.52 1.82
N ARG A 140 -15.37 -2.12 0.59
CA ARG A 140 -14.99 -2.84 -0.64
C ARG A 140 -13.48 -2.81 -0.89
N LEU A 141 -12.85 -1.65 -0.69
CA LEU A 141 -11.40 -1.51 -0.85
C LEU A 141 -10.63 -2.36 0.15
N THR A 142 -11.09 -2.41 1.41
CA THR A 142 -10.56 -3.32 2.43
C THR A 142 -10.68 -4.77 2.01
N TYR A 143 -11.85 -5.18 1.50
CA TYR A 143 -12.06 -6.53 0.99
C TYR A 143 -11.10 -6.88 -0.14
N TYR A 144 -10.92 -5.99 -1.13
CA TYR A 144 -10.00 -6.26 -2.22
C TYR A 144 -8.54 -6.36 -1.78
N LEU A 145 -8.06 -5.51 -0.87
CA LEU A 145 -6.69 -5.66 -0.32
C LEU A 145 -6.51 -6.99 0.43
N MET A 146 -7.51 -7.41 1.21
CA MET A 146 -7.50 -8.71 1.87
C MET A 146 -7.41 -9.87 0.85
N GLU A 147 -8.22 -9.80 -0.20
CA GLU A 147 -8.21 -10.82 -1.26
C GLU A 147 -6.89 -10.84 -2.01
N ILE A 148 -6.33 -9.68 -2.38
CA ILE A 148 -5.00 -9.57 -2.99
C ILE A 148 -3.96 -10.27 -2.12
N GLY A 149 -3.88 -9.96 -0.83
CA GLY A 149 -2.93 -10.61 0.07
C GLY A 149 -3.13 -12.14 0.15
N ARG A 150 -4.39 -12.59 0.15
CA ARG A 150 -4.75 -14.02 0.17
C ARG A 150 -4.29 -14.73 -1.11
N VAL A 151 -4.56 -14.18 -2.29
CA VAL A 151 -4.20 -14.81 -3.58
C VAL A 151 -2.73 -14.65 -3.93
N HIS A 152 -2.09 -13.57 -3.49
CA HIS A 152 -0.64 -13.39 -3.57
C HIS A 152 0.08 -14.51 -2.83
N LYS A 153 -0.38 -14.85 -1.61
CA LYS A 153 0.15 -15.99 -0.85
C LYS A 153 -0.04 -17.33 -1.56
N GLN A 154 -1.07 -17.47 -2.41
CA GLN A 154 -1.33 -18.65 -3.24
C GLN A 154 -0.49 -18.66 -4.53
N ARG A 155 0.35 -17.65 -4.76
CA ARG A 155 1.20 -17.49 -5.96
C ARG A 155 0.41 -17.35 -7.27
N ASP A 156 -0.86 -16.91 -7.19
CA ASP A 156 -1.70 -16.66 -8.36
C ASP A 156 -1.56 -15.22 -8.85
N ARG A 157 -0.64 -15.00 -9.81
CA ARG A 157 -0.37 -13.67 -10.36
C ARG A 157 -1.58 -13.05 -11.05
N GLU A 158 -2.33 -13.86 -11.79
CA GLU A 158 -3.43 -13.35 -12.62
C GLU A 158 -4.60 -12.89 -11.75
N ILE A 159 -4.98 -13.69 -10.76
CA ILE A 159 -6.05 -13.31 -9.83
C ILE A 159 -5.62 -12.17 -8.90
N THR A 160 -4.34 -12.10 -8.53
CA THR A 160 -3.79 -10.96 -7.76
C THR A 160 -3.97 -9.65 -8.54
N LYS A 161 -3.55 -9.64 -9.82
CA LYS A 161 -3.73 -8.53 -10.74
C LYS A 161 -5.21 -8.17 -10.90
N GLN A 162 -6.09 -9.15 -11.13
CA GLN A 162 -7.53 -8.88 -11.28
C GLN A 162 -8.15 -8.22 -10.05
N ASN A 163 -7.79 -8.67 -8.84
CA ASN A 163 -8.28 -8.03 -7.61
C ASN A 163 -7.69 -6.62 -7.41
N ALA A 164 -6.43 -6.39 -7.78
CA ALA A 164 -5.83 -5.05 -7.80
C ALA A 164 -6.54 -4.13 -8.82
N THR A 165 -6.84 -4.62 -10.01
CA THR A 165 -7.65 -3.89 -11.00
C THR A 165 -9.03 -3.53 -10.45
N ARG A 166 -9.70 -4.44 -9.71
CA ARG A 166 -11.00 -4.17 -9.07
C ARG A 166 -10.88 -3.14 -7.94
N TYR A 167 -9.80 -3.18 -7.17
CA TYR A 167 -9.48 -2.16 -6.17
C TYR A 167 -9.41 -0.77 -6.81
N TRP A 168 -8.59 -0.60 -7.85
CA TRP A 168 -8.46 0.67 -8.56
C TRP A 168 -9.75 1.07 -9.29
N THR A 169 -10.52 0.11 -9.78
CA THR A 169 -11.84 0.36 -10.38
C THR A 169 -12.77 1.04 -9.39
N GLU A 170 -12.92 0.49 -8.18
CA GLU A 170 -13.79 1.09 -7.16
C GLU A 170 -13.28 2.45 -6.71
N LEU A 171 -11.96 2.59 -6.54
CA LEU A 171 -11.35 3.84 -6.09
C LEU A 171 -11.51 4.97 -7.10
N LEU A 172 -11.24 4.71 -8.39
CA LEU A 172 -11.33 5.72 -9.45
C LEU A 172 -12.77 6.11 -9.83
N LYS A 173 -13.78 5.29 -9.50
CA LYS A 173 -15.21 5.66 -9.67
C LYS A 173 -15.61 6.87 -8.83
N LEU A 174 -14.95 7.07 -7.69
CA LEU A 174 -15.32 8.09 -6.73
C LEU A 174 -15.06 9.52 -7.26
N LYS A 175 -14.32 9.70 -8.36
CA LYS A 175 -13.91 11.01 -8.91
C LYS A 175 -13.43 11.95 -7.79
N ILE A 176 -12.73 11.40 -6.81
CA ILE A 176 -12.25 12.12 -5.63
C ILE A 176 -11.39 13.27 -6.15
N ASN A 177 -11.56 14.47 -5.58
CA ASN A 177 -10.65 15.58 -5.81
C ASN A 177 -9.21 15.05 -5.64
N PHE A 178 -8.39 15.29 -6.67
CA PHE A 178 -7.14 14.64 -7.09
C PHE A 178 -6.01 14.32 -6.06
N HIS A 179 -6.23 14.35 -4.75
CA HIS A 179 -5.15 14.38 -3.76
C HIS A 179 -5.32 13.41 -2.60
N GLN A 180 -6.23 12.43 -2.66
CA GLN A 180 -6.50 11.55 -1.50
C GLN A 180 -6.78 10.11 -1.92
N TYR A 181 -5.75 9.40 -2.39
CA TYR A 181 -5.83 7.96 -2.63
C TYR A 181 -5.37 7.21 -1.37
N PRO A 182 -6.19 6.29 -0.81
CA PRO A 182 -5.83 5.52 0.39
C PRO A 182 -4.85 4.37 0.08
N TYR A 183 -3.77 4.66 -0.64
CA TYR A 183 -2.78 3.68 -1.08
C TYR A 183 -1.37 4.28 -0.99
N LEU A 184 -0.44 3.57 -0.33
CA LEU A 184 0.96 3.95 -0.16
C LEU A 184 1.95 2.80 -0.46
N GLY A 185 1.60 1.92 -1.41
CA GLY A 185 2.38 0.71 -1.71
C GLY A 185 1.77 -0.54 -1.08
#